data_AF-A0A4P5V911-F1
#
_entry.id   AF-A0A4P5V911-F1
#
_cell.length_a   1.000
_cell.length_b   1.000
_cell.length_c   1.000
_cell.angle_alpha   90.00
_cell.angle_beta   90.00
_cell.angle_gamma   90.00
#
_symmetry.space_group_name_H-M   'P 1'
#
loop_
_entity.id
_entity.type
_entity.pdbx_description
1 polymer ?
#
loop_
_entity_poly.entity_id
_entity_poly.type
_entity_poly.pdbx_seq_one_letter_code
_entity_poly.pdbx_strand_id
1 'polypeptide(L)'
;MVGGCVSAPPEPGQRVAAPGDCLRKVQIDELDAALQRCNAVVTALPDDPQPRNDRSLLYSLTGNNAAACRDSFKAAELLEQQRKAHRSDPKQGPPPDRVLADEISLRQRSCERLTNRPAAAAPSPVTPAAPKP
;
A
#
# COMPACT_ATOMS: atom_id res chain seq x y z
N MET A 1 -33.71 -7.38 -24.72
CA MET A 1 -33.67 -7.49 -23.24
C MET A 1 -32.34 -6.93 -22.77
N VAL A 2 -32.33 -5.77 -22.13
CA VAL A 2 -31.13 -5.20 -21.50
C VAL A 2 -31.38 -5.24 -20.00
N GLY A 3 -30.77 -6.20 -19.30
CA GLY A 3 -30.78 -6.30 -17.85
C GLY A 3 -29.63 -5.48 -17.29
N GLY A 4 -29.90 -4.25 -16.84
CA GLY A 4 -28.95 -3.49 -16.04
C GLY A 4 -29.01 -3.96 -14.59
N CYS A 5 -27.89 -4.40 -14.04
CA CYS A 5 -27.76 -4.70 -12.62
C CYS A 5 -27.94 -3.41 -11.82
N VAL A 6 -29.11 -3.22 -11.21
CA VAL A 6 -29.31 -2.17 -10.21
C VAL A 6 -28.73 -2.71 -8.89
N SER A 7 -27.57 -2.19 -8.49
CA SER A 7 -27.05 -2.45 -7.14
C SER A 7 -27.94 -1.68 -6.16
N ALA A 8 -28.44 -2.37 -5.14
CA ALA A 8 -29.22 -1.74 -4.08
C ALA A 8 -28.40 -0.61 -3.41
N PRO A 9 -29.02 0.51 -3.01
CA PRO A 9 -28.33 1.55 -2.27
C PRO A 9 -27.79 0.99 -0.95
N PRO A 10 -26.63 1.47 -0.46
CA PRO A 10 -26.12 1.07 0.85
C PRO A 10 -27.13 1.43 1.95
N GLU A 11 -27.28 0.54 2.94
CA GLU A 11 -28.21 0.76 4.04
C GLU A 11 -27.87 2.04 4.84
N PRO A 12 -28.87 2.73 5.43
CA PRO A 12 -28.62 3.90 6.26
C PRO A 12 -27.66 3.56 7.42
N GLY A 13 -26.47 4.15 7.40
CA GLY A 13 -25.42 3.91 8.39
C GLY A 13 -24.27 3.02 7.92
N GLN A 14 -24.39 2.36 6.77
CA GLN A 14 -23.29 1.63 6.16
C GLN A 14 -22.31 2.62 5.50
N ARG A 15 -21.19 2.90 6.17
CA ARG A 15 -20.10 3.64 5.51
C ARG A 15 -19.46 2.75 4.46
N VAL A 16 -19.57 3.17 3.21
CA VAL A 16 -18.75 2.64 2.11
C VAL A 16 -17.30 3.04 2.38
N ALA A 17 -16.37 2.09 2.28
CA ALA A 17 -14.96 2.38 2.43
C ALA A 17 -14.51 3.39 1.36
N ALA A 18 -13.79 4.43 1.78
CA ALA A 18 -13.18 5.40 0.89
C ALA A 18 -11.68 5.10 0.70
N PRO A 19 -11.07 5.42 -0.45
CA PRO A 19 -9.66 5.11 -0.71
C PRO A 19 -8.69 5.65 0.34
N GLY A 20 -8.95 6.83 0.91
CA GLY A 20 -8.14 7.45 1.97
C GLY A 20 -8.43 7.00 3.39
N ASP A 21 -9.32 6.01 3.60
CA ASP A 21 -9.68 5.56 4.94
C ASP A 21 -8.56 4.82 5.67
N CYS A 22 -7.59 4.27 4.94
CA CYS A 22 -6.44 3.57 5.52
C CYS A 22 -5.64 4.44 6.47
N LEU A 23 -5.33 5.69 6.07
CA LEU A 23 -4.52 6.61 6.86
C LEU A 23 -5.34 7.54 7.76
N ARG A 24 -6.65 7.33 7.83
CA ARG A 24 -7.53 8.12 8.70
C ARG A 24 -7.26 7.77 10.16
N LYS A 25 -6.80 8.77 10.93
CA LYS A 25 -6.48 8.66 12.37
C LYS A 25 -5.38 7.63 12.66
N VAL A 26 -4.31 7.63 11.88
CA VAL A 26 -3.12 6.84 12.20
C VAL A 26 -2.38 7.51 13.36
N GLN A 27 -2.02 6.70 14.35
CA GLN A 27 -1.15 7.08 15.46
C GLN A 27 -0.01 6.06 15.54
N ILE A 28 1.21 6.52 15.86
CA ILE A 28 2.42 5.68 15.81
C ILE A 28 2.39 4.57 16.87
N ASP A 29 1.75 4.82 18.00
CA ASP A 29 1.49 3.88 19.08
C ASP A 29 0.36 2.88 18.78
N GLU A 30 -0.43 3.11 17.74
CA GLU A 30 -1.59 2.29 17.35
C GLU A 30 -1.46 1.69 15.93
N LEU A 31 -0.24 1.45 15.46
CA LEU A 31 0.00 1.00 14.08
C LEU A 31 -0.67 -0.34 13.75
N ASP A 32 -0.75 -1.27 14.70
CA ASP A 32 -1.44 -2.56 14.49
C ASP A 32 -2.95 -2.37 14.25
N ALA A 33 -3.58 -1.50 15.04
CA ALA A 33 -4.99 -1.16 14.86
C ALA A 33 -5.21 -0.42 13.53
N ALA A 34 -4.29 0.46 13.14
CA ALA A 34 -4.31 1.12 11.84
C ALA A 34 -4.20 0.10 10.68
N LEU A 35 -3.31 -0.88 10.79
CA LEU A 35 -3.15 -1.96 9.80
C LEU A 35 -4.42 -2.80 9.68
N GLN A 36 -5.07 -3.16 10.78
CA GLN A 36 -6.33 -3.92 10.74
C GLN A 36 -7.44 -3.14 10.02
N ARG A 37 -7.58 -1.84 10.30
CA ARG A 37 -8.53 -0.99 9.57
C ARG A 37 -8.19 -0.92 8.09
N CYS A 38 -6.91 -0.71 7.76
CA CYS A 38 -6.50 -0.61 6.37
C CYS A 38 -6.65 -1.93 5.60
N ASN A 39 -6.48 -3.08 6.26
CA ASN A 39 -6.80 -4.39 5.65
C ASN A 39 -8.25 -4.47 5.19
N ALA A 40 -9.20 -3.98 6.00
CA ALA A 40 -10.61 -3.93 5.61
C ALA A 40 -10.85 -3.01 4.40
N VAL A 41 -10.15 -1.87 4.31
CA VAL A 41 -10.24 -0.96 3.16
C VAL A 41 -9.69 -1.61 1.89
N VAL A 42 -8.53 -2.29 1.96
CA VAL A 42 -7.96 -3.02 0.81
C VAL A 42 -8.88 -4.15 0.35
N THR A 43 -9.56 -4.84 1.27
CA THR A 43 -10.57 -5.85 0.92
C THR A 43 -11.80 -5.25 0.27
N ALA A 44 -12.26 -4.08 0.73
CA ALA A 44 -13.44 -3.40 0.19
C ALA A 44 -13.17 -2.74 -1.18
N LEU A 45 -11.94 -2.31 -1.43
CA LEU A 45 -11.51 -1.60 -2.64
C LEU A 45 -10.36 -2.36 -3.34
N PRO A 46 -10.62 -3.58 -3.85
CA PRO A 46 -9.55 -4.46 -4.35
C PRO A 46 -8.89 -3.94 -5.63
N ASP A 47 -9.54 -3.07 -6.40
CA ASP A 47 -9.03 -2.54 -7.67
C ASP A 47 -8.53 -1.09 -7.54
N ASP A 48 -8.60 -0.51 -6.34
CA ASP A 48 -8.05 0.81 -6.06
C ASP A 48 -6.57 0.70 -5.63
N PRO A 49 -5.65 1.44 -6.27
CA PRO A 49 -4.24 1.43 -5.92
C PRO A 49 -3.95 2.14 -4.59
N GLN A 50 -4.76 3.12 -4.18
CA GLN A 50 -4.47 3.96 -3.01
C GLN A 50 -4.50 3.18 -1.69
N PRO A 51 -5.49 2.33 -1.37
CA PRO A 51 -5.47 1.53 -0.15
C PRO A 51 -4.23 0.66 0.00
N ARG A 52 -3.67 0.15 -1.10
CA ARG A 52 -2.42 -0.63 -1.07
C ARG A 52 -1.20 0.26 -0.89
N ASN A 53 -1.14 1.42 -1.54
CA ASN A 53 -0.10 2.43 -1.30
C ASN A 53 -0.07 2.87 0.18
N ASP A 54 -1.24 3.07 0.76
CA ASP A 54 -1.39 3.48 2.17
C ASP A 54 -1.00 2.34 3.11
N ARG A 55 -1.44 1.10 2.83
CA ARG A 55 -1.05 -0.06 3.62
C ARG A 55 0.45 -0.34 3.56
N SER A 56 1.08 -0.06 2.41
CA SER A 56 2.52 -0.21 2.28
C SER A 56 3.28 0.73 3.21
N LEU A 57 2.81 1.97 3.41
CA LEU A 57 3.36 2.89 4.39
C LEU A 57 3.26 2.31 5.80
N LEU A 58 2.08 1.81 6.18
CA LEU A 58 1.86 1.24 7.51
C LEU A 58 2.77 0.03 7.77
N TYR A 59 2.93 -0.87 6.80
CA TYR A 59 3.86 -1.99 6.91
C TYR A 59 5.33 -1.53 7.03
N SER A 60 5.74 -0.47 6.34
CA SER A 60 7.07 0.11 6.50
C SER A 60 7.27 0.67 7.92
N LEU A 61 6.27 1.34 8.47
CA LEU A 61 6.34 1.89 9.84
C LEU A 61 6.43 0.79 10.91
N THR A 62 5.86 -0.39 10.68
CA THR A 62 6.01 -1.55 11.56
C THR A 62 7.24 -2.41 11.24
N GLY A 63 8.13 -1.97 10.35
CA GLY A 63 9.34 -2.70 9.95
C GLY A 63 9.10 -3.91 9.05
N ASN A 64 7.86 -4.17 8.61
CA ASN A 64 7.53 -5.27 7.71
C ASN A 64 7.77 -4.88 6.24
N ASN A 65 9.04 -4.70 5.89
CA ASN A 65 9.46 -4.25 4.56
C ASN A 65 9.00 -5.22 3.45
N ALA A 66 8.97 -6.52 3.71
CA ALA A 66 8.50 -7.50 2.73
C ALA A 66 7.01 -7.30 2.37
N ALA A 67 6.16 -7.06 3.37
CA ALA A 67 4.74 -6.76 3.13
C ALA A 67 4.55 -5.40 2.46
N ALA A 68 5.29 -4.37 2.89
CA ALA A 68 5.28 -3.07 2.26
C ALA A 68 5.63 -3.15 0.76
N CYS A 69 6.62 -3.98 0.41
CA CYS A 69 7.01 -4.14 -0.98
C CYS A 69 5.97 -4.87 -1.82
N ARG A 70 5.37 -5.95 -1.30
CA ARG A 70 4.27 -6.61 -2.00
C ARG A 70 3.13 -5.64 -2.33
N ASP A 71 2.75 -4.79 -1.37
CA ASP A 71 1.70 -3.79 -1.59
C ASP A 71 2.12 -2.70 -2.58
N SER A 72 3.38 -2.23 -2.52
CA SER A 72 3.90 -1.21 -3.44
C SER A 72 3.91 -1.71 -4.88
N PHE A 73 4.35 -2.94 -5.12
CA PHE A 73 4.28 -3.55 -6.46
C PHE A 73 2.84 -3.73 -6.92
N LYS A 74 1.94 -4.18 -6.04
CA LYS A 74 0.55 -4.38 -6.42
C LYS A 74 -0.18 -3.06 -6.73
N ALA A 75 0.10 -2.00 -5.98
CA ALA A 75 -0.41 -0.66 -6.27
C ALA A 75 0.06 -0.16 -7.64
N ALA A 76 1.33 -0.40 -7.99
CA ALA A 76 1.87 -0.05 -9.31
C ALA A 76 1.20 -0.82 -10.45
N GLU A 77 0.92 -2.12 -10.28
CA GLU A 77 0.17 -2.91 -11.25
C GLU A 77 -1.24 -2.35 -11.51
N LEU A 78 -1.97 -2.02 -10.45
CA LEU A 78 -3.32 -1.45 -10.54
C LEU A 78 -3.31 -0.09 -11.25
N LEU A 79 -2.33 0.75 -10.93
CA LEU A 79 -2.14 2.04 -11.60
C LEU A 79 -1.91 1.87 -13.11
N GLU A 80 -1.08 0.89 -13.51
CA GLU A 80 -0.88 0.58 -14.93
C GLU A 80 -2.14 0.06 -15.61
N GLN A 81 -2.95 -0.75 -14.92
CA GLN A 81 -4.24 -1.21 -15.44
C GLN A 81 -5.19 -0.03 -15.65
N GLN A 82 -5.29 0.87 -14.69
CA GLN A 82 -6.11 2.09 -14.81
C GLN A 82 -5.63 2.99 -15.96
N ARG A 83 -4.31 3.18 -16.11
CA ARG A 83 -3.73 3.93 -17.25
C ARG A 83 -4.09 3.28 -18.59
N LYS A 84 -4.00 1.96 -18.69
CA LYS A 84 -4.38 1.21 -19.91
C LYS A 84 -5.86 1.38 -20.20
N ALA A 85 -6.72 1.20 -19.21
CA ALA A 85 -8.17 1.38 -19.34
C ALA A 85 -8.52 2.80 -19.85
N HIS A 86 -7.96 3.84 -19.21
CA HIS A 86 -8.18 5.22 -19.65
C HIS A 86 -7.64 5.50 -21.05
N ARG A 87 -6.49 4.94 -21.45
CA ARG A 87 -5.98 5.07 -22.82
C ARG A 87 -6.88 4.39 -23.85
N SER A 88 -7.44 3.24 -23.51
CA SER A 88 -8.35 2.48 -24.39
C SER A 88 -9.71 3.15 -24.51
N ASP A 89 -10.22 3.74 -23.43
CA ASP A 89 -11.47 4.49 -23.43
C ASP A 89 -11.43 5.65 -22.42
N PRO A 90 -11.04 6.86 -22.88
CA PRO A 90 -10.92 8.03 -22.02
C PRO A 90 -12.23 8.48 -21.38
N LYS A 91 -13.38 7.99 -21.85
CA LYS A 91 -14.71 8.36 -21.32
C LYS A 91 -15.11 7.56 -20.08
N GLN A 92 -14.41 6.48 -19.75
CA GLN A 92 -14.72 5.61 -18.61
C GLN A 92 -14.29 6.18 -17.26
N GLY A 93 -13.47 7.23 -17.24
CA GLY A 93 -13.05 7.89 -16.00
C GLY A 93 -11.87 8.81 -16.18
N PRO A 94 -11.54 9.61 -15.15
CA PRO A 94 -10.37 10.46 -15.17
C PRO A 94 -9.08 9.62 -15.25
N PRO A 95 -7.98 10.21 -15.77
CA PRO A 95 -6.67 9.59 -15.64
C PRO A 95 -6.32 9.42 -14.15
N PRO A 96 -5.44 8.47 -13.80
CA PRO A 96 -4.98 8.32 -12.43
C PRO A 96 -4.34 9.60 -11.89
N ASP A 97 -4.57 9.87 -10.62
CA ASP A 97 -3.99 11.03 -9.95
C ASP A 97 -2.45 10.99 -10.03
N ARG A 98 -1.86 12.14 -10.36
CA ARG A 98 -0.41 12.25 -10.59
C ARG A 98 0.39 12.12 -9.31
N VAL A 99 -0.09 12.70 -8.21
CA VAL A 99 0.62 12.65 -6.93
C VAL A 99 0.65 11.21 -6.42
N LEU A 100 -0.49 10.53 -6.43
CA LEU A 100 -0.59 9.13 -6.08
C LEU A 100 0.31 8.25 -6.96
N ALA A 101 0.34 8.52 -8.27
CA ALA A 101 1.19 7.80 -9.20
C ALA A 101 2.70 7.95 -8.88
N ASP A 102 3.14 9.17 -8.55
CA ASP A 102 4.53 9.46 -8.23
C ASP A 102 4.92 8.81 -6.88
N GLU A 103 4.03 8.84 -5.89
CA GLU A 103 4.23 8.17 -4.60
C GLU A 103 4.37 6.65 -4.74
N ILE A 104 3.46 6.01 -5.48
CA ILE A 104 3.51 4.57 -5.75
C ILE A 104 4.84 4.21 -6.43
N SER A 105 5.23 4.99 -7.44
CA SER A 105 6.49 4.78 -8.16
C SER A 105 7.71 4.93 -7.25
N LEU A 106 7.70 5.92 -6.34
CA LEU A 106 8.76 6.11 -5.37
C LEU A 106 8.88 4.92 -4.42
N ARG A 107 7.77 4.41 -3.89
CA ARG A 107 7.76 3.28 -2.95
C ARG A 107 8.20 1.98 -3.62
N GLN A 108 7.74 1.73 -4.86
CA GLN A 108 8.19 0.59 -5.66
C GLN A 108 9.72 0.60 -5.86
N ARG A 109 10.29 1.74 -6.28
CA ARG A 109 11.76 1.88 -6.45
C ARG A 109 12.52 1.75 -5.12
N SER A 110 11.96 2.24 -4.03
CA SER A 110 12.57 2.08 -2.70
C SER A 110 12.63 0.61 -2.28
N CYS A 111 11.63 -0.18 -2.66
CA CYS A 111 11.62 -1.62 -2.42
C CYS A 111 12.74 -2.35 -3.13
N GLU A 112 12.96 -2.07 -4.41
CA GLU A 112 14.07 -2.67 -5.17
C GLU A 112 15.43 -2.42 -4.48
N ARG A 113 15.62 -1.24 -3.87
CA ARG A 113 16.84 -0.92 -3.13
C ARG A 113 16.96 -1.65 -1.79
N LEU A 114 15.83 -1.86 -1.09
CA LEU A 114 15.81 -2.55 0.20
C LEU A 114 15.93 -4.08 0.04
N THR A 115 15.43 -4.64 -1.05
CA THR A 115 15.50 -6.09 -1.32
C THR A 115 16.76 -6.50 -2.08
N ASN A 116 17.40 -5.58 -2.83
CA ASN A 116 18.65 -5.85 -3.56
C ASN A 116 19.91 -5.46 -2.78
N ARG A 117 19.80 -4.86 -1.59
CA ARG A 117 20.95 -4.74 -0.69
C ARG A 117 21.24 -6.12 -0.11
N PRO A 118 22.42 -6.74 -0.34
CA PRO A 118 22.80 -7.88 0.47
C PRO A 118 22.71 -7.41 1.92
N ALA A 119 22.17 -8.27 2.81
CA ALA A 119 22.18 -8.00 4.23
C ALA A 119 23.62 -7.65 4.60
N ALA A 120 23.90 -6.37 4.78
CA ALA A 120 25.22 -5.92 5.18
C ALA A 120 25.48 -6.68 6.47
N ALA A 121 26.52 -7.53 6.44
CA ALA A 121 26.91 -8.32 7.59
C ALA A 121 26.87 -7.39 8.80
N ALA A 122 26.03 -7.73 9.78
CA ALA A 122 26.07 -7.06 11.07
C ALA A 122 27.55 -7.06 11.51
N PRO A 123 28.12 -5.93 11.94
CA PRO A 123 29.47 -5.95 12.46
C PRO A 123 29.52 -7.00 13.57
N SER A 124 30.39 -7.99 13.41
CA SER A 124 30.59 -9.05 14.40
C SER A 124 30.74 -8.42 15.79
N PRO A 125 30.16 -9.02 16.83
CA PRO A 125 30.38 -8.54 18.19
C PRO A 125 31.88 -8.53 18.45
N VAL A 126 32.43 -7.34 18.75
CA VAL A 126 33.82 -7.19 19.19
C VAL A 126 33.90 -7.88 20.54
N THR A 127 34.51 -9.06 20.59
CA THR A 127 34.83 -9.73 21.84
C THR A 127 35.88 -8.89 22.57
N PRO A 128 35.61 -8.37 23.79
CA PRO A 128 36.65 -7.68 24.55
C PRO A 128 37.74 -8.68 24.92
N ALA A 129 39.00 -8.30 24.64
CA ALA A 129 40.17 -9.09 25.01
C ALA A 129 40.23 -9.26 26.53
N ALA A 130 40.43 -10.50 26.99
CA ALA A 130 40.60 -10.80 28.40
C ALA A 130 41.84 -10.10 28.98
N PRO A 131 41.79 -9.59 30.22
CA PRO A 131 42.96 -9.04 30.88
C PRO A 131 43.97 -10.17 31.18
N LYS A 132 45.25 -9.94 30.83
CA LYS A 132 46.35 -10.84 31.20
C LYS A 132 46.67 -10.69 32.70
N PRO A 133 46.88 -11.80 33.44
CA PRO A 133 47.54 -11.76 34.74
C PRO A 133 49.04 -11.47 34.62
#